data_AF-A0A9Q1FQG1-F1
#
_entry.id   AF-A0A9Q1FQG1-F1
#
_cell.length_a   1.000
_cell.length_b   1.000
_cell.length_c   1.000
_cell.angle_alpha   90.00
_cell.angle_beta   90.00
_cell.angle_gamma   90.00
#
_symmetry.space_group_name_H-M   'P 1'
#
loop_
_entity.id
_entity.type
_entity.pdbx_description
1 polymer ?
#
loop_
_entity_poly.entity_id
_entity_poly.type
_entity_poly.pdbx_seq_one_letter_code
_entity_poly.pdbx_strand_id
1 'polypeptide(L)'
;MKKYCKKDYAVQVNVLDMETVGDWAKFSVNIVAVYKSRGEPLKRGDHFLWIHMKDLACKCPKIQMSKRFLVMGTSESGAERAGLLADKNSLVIQWRDVWTRRLRKFQRKEKKVTNSVLLLP
;
A
#
# COMPACT_ATOMS: atom_id res chain seq x y z
N MET A 1 12.27 6.20 5.83
CA MET A 1 10.82 6.46 5.94
C MET A 1 10.35 7.79 5.31
N LYS A 2 11.23 8.64 4.75
CA LYS A 2 10.87 9.90 4.05
C LYS A 2 9.78 9.72 2.96
N LYS A 3 9.71 8.54 2.33
CA LYS A 3 8.70 8.22 1.30
C LYS A 3 7.26 8.12 1.84
N TYR A 4 7.04 7.75 3.11
CA TYR A 4 5.69 7.56 3.68
C TYR A 4 4.84 8.84 3.68
N CYS A 5 5.45 10.01 3.95
CA CYS A 5 4.71 11.28 3.97
C CYS A 5 4.16 11.67 2.59
N LYS A 6 4.87 11.29 1.52
CA LYS A 6 4.52 11.60 0.12
C LYS A 6 3.56 10.60 -0.53
N LYS A 7 3.14 9.56 0.20
CA LYS A 7 2.22 8.52 -0.31
C LYS A 7 0.82 8.78 0.20
N ASP A 8 -0.17 8.48 -0.63
CA ASP A 8 -1.58 8.71 -0.31
C ASP A 8 -2.12 7.56 0.54
N TYR A 9 -1.68 6.34 0.25
CA TYR A 9 -2.04 5.18 1.04
C TYR A 9 -0.83 4.38 1.52
N ALA A 10 -1.05 3.70 2.64
CA ALA A 10 -0.12 2.75 3.22
C ALA A 10 -0.93 1.63 3.88
N VAL A 11 -0.83 0.42 3.36
CA VAL A 11 -1.61 -0.73 3.81
C VAL A 11 -0.73 -1.95 4.02
N GLN A 12 -1.03 -2.72 5.05
CA GLN A 12 -0.50 -4.07 5.22
C GLN A 12 -1.44 -5.04 4.55
N VAL A 13 -0.89 -5.83 3.64
CA VAL A 13 -1.62 -6.82 2.88
C VAL A 13 -1.04 -8.21 3.09
N ASN A 14 -1.88 -9.23 3.02
CA ASN A 14 -1.48 -10.62 2.92
C ASN A 14 -1.69 -11.09 1.49
N VAL A 15 -0.68 -11.69 0.88
CA VAL A 15 -0.79 -12.20 -0.50
C VAL A 15 -1.43 -13.58 -0.46
N LEU A 16 -2.57 -13.73 -1.13
CA LEU A 16 -3.34 -14.97 -1.18
C LEU A 16 -3.03 -15.74 -2.46
N ASP A 17 -3.13 -15.09 -3.61
CA ASP A 17 -2.98 -15.72 -4.91
C ASP A 17 -2.38 -14.77 -5.96
N MET A 18 -1.94 -15.30 -7.09
CA MET A 18 -1.42 -14.57 -8.24
C MET A 18 -1.91 -15.15 -9.55
N GLU A 19 -2.50 -14.28 -10.37
CA GLU A 19 -2.89 -14.55 -11.74
C GLU A 19 -2.08 -13.67 -12.70
N THR A 20 -1.79 -14.15 -13.90
CA THR A 20 -1.20 -13.32 -14.97
C THR A 20 -2.29 -12.94 -15.96
N VAL A 21 -2.44 -11.64 -16.22
CA VAL A 21 -3.42 -11.04 -17.13
C VAL A 21 -2.69 -10.16 -18.12
N GLY A 22 -2.29 -10.73 -19.26
CA GLY A 22 -1.42 -10.06 -20.24
C GLY A 22 -0.08 -9.67 -19.62
N ASP A 23 0.31 -8.40 -19.75
CA ASP A 23 1.56 -7.85 -19.19
C ASP A 23 1.48 -7.47 -17.70
N TRP A 24 0.43 -7.92 -17.02
CA TRP A 24 0.16 -7.62 -15.62
C TRP A 24 0.07 -8.89 -14.79
N ALA A 25 0.68 -8.86 -13.60
CA ALA A 25 0.39 -9.79 -12.53
C ALA A 25 -0.68 -9.19 -11.61
N LYS A 26 -1.76 -9.93 -11.44
CA LYS A 26 -2.88 -9.62 -10.56
C LYS A 26 -2.75 -10.47 -9.31
N PHE A 27 -2.41 -9.84 -8.19
CA PHE A 27 -2.34 -10.50 -6.90
C PHE A 27 -3.66 -10.33 -6.15
N SER A 28 -4.26 -11.44 -5.74
CA SER A 28 -5.35 -11.42 -4.77
C SER A 28 -4.74 -11.20 -3.39
N VAL A 29 -5.10 -10.10 -2.74
CA VAL A 29 -4.52 -9.70 -1.45
C VAL A 29 -5.59 -9.38 -0.44
N ASN A 30 -5.36 -9.73 0.82
CA ASN A 30 -6.22 -9.34 1.92
C ASN A 30 -5.60 -8.15 2.67
N ILE A 31 -6.30 -7.02 2.74
CA ILE A 31 -5.89 -5.85 3.52
C ILE A 31 -6.15 -6.11 5.00
N VAL A 32 -5.06 -6.39 5.73
CA VAL A 32 -5.07 -6.68 7.17
C VAL A 32 -5.17 -5.39 7.98
N ALA A 33 -4.42 -4.36 7.58
CA ALA A 33 -4.40 -3.09 8.29
C ALA A 33 -4.17 -1.91 7.33
N VAL A 34 -4.95 -0.85 7.52
CA VAL A 34 -4.78 0.42 6.82
C VAL A 34 -4.05 1.39 7.74
N TYR A 35 -2.86 1.80 7.34
CA TYR A 35 -2.05 2.77 8.08
C TYR A 35 -2.25 4.21 7.60
N LYS A 36 -2.47 4.39 6.30
CA LYS A 36 -2.74 5.69 5.71
C LYS A 36 -3.74 5.50 4.57
N SER A 37 -4.71 6.41 4.49
CA SER A 37 -5.64 6.56 3.39
C SER A 37 -5.89 8.05 3.25
N ARG A 38 -5.48 8.63 2.12
CA ARG A 38 -5.81 10.00 1.71
C ARG A 38 -6.59 9.86 0.41
N GLY A 39 -7.69 10.61 0.28
CA GLY A 39 -8.64 10.44 -0.83
C GLY A 39 -9.63 9.32 -0.53
N GLU A 40 -9.74 8.33 -1.43
CA GLU A 40 -10.70 7.24 -1.27
C GLU A 40 -10.43 6.38 -0.02
N PRO A 41 -11.47 6.04 0.77
CA PRO A 41 -11.31 5.17 1.93
C PRO A 41 -10.97 3.74 1.50
N LEU A 42 -9.74 3.30 1.74
CA LEU A 42 -9.38 1.89 1.65
C LEU A 42 -9.98 1.12 2.83
N LYS A 43 -10.69 0.03 2.51
CA LYS A 43 -11.30 -0.85 3.50
C LYS A 43 -10.42 -2.08 3.75
N ARG A 44 -10.66 -2.76 4.87
CA ARG A 44 -10.08 -4.08 5.12
C ARG A 44 -10.87 -5.13 4.36
N GLY A 45 -10.23 -6.24 4.05
CA GLY A 45 -10.83 -7.32 3.28
C GLY A 45 -10.07 -7.59 1.99
N ASP A 46 -10.70 -8.29 1.07
CA ASP A 46 -10.07 -8.76 -0.16
C ASP A 46 -10.02 -7.64 -1.20
N HIS A 47 -8.85 -7.49 -1.80
CA HIS A 47 -8.53 -6.50 -2.81
C HIS A 47 -7.59 -7.12 -3.84
N PHE A 48 -7.43 -6.43 -4.96
CA PHE A 48 -6.44 -6.79 -5.96
C PHE A 48 -5.24 -5.85 -5.90
N LEU A 49 -4.05 -6.39 -6.10
CA LEU A 49 -2.81 -5.64 -6.29
C LEU A 49 -2.26 -5.96 -7.67
N TRP A 50 -2.16 -4.95 -8.52
CA TRP A 50 -1.67 -5.04 -9.89
C TRP A 50 -0.20 -4.64 -9.95
N ILE A 51 0.63 -5.48 -10.57
CA ILE A 51 2.06 -5.22 -10.78
C ILE A 51 2.39 -5.54 -12.23
N HIS A 52 3.17 -4.69 -12.90
CA HIS A 52 3.63 -5.04 -14.25
C HIS A 52 4.58 -6.24 -14.21
N MET A 53 4.46 -7.14 -15.18
CA MET A 53 5.35 -8.30 -15.32
C MET A 53 6.83 -7.89 -15.48
N LYS A 54 7.10 -6.74 -16.12
CA LYS A 54 8.47 -6.18 -16.26
C LYS A 54 9.12 -5.85 -14.89
N ASP A 55 8.32 -5.44 -13.92
CA ASP A 55 8.79 -5.06 -12.59
C ASP A 55 9.06 -6.33 -11.75
N LEU A 56 8.26 -7.38 -11.93
CA LEU A 56 8.54 -8.70 -11.37
C LEU A 56 9.80 -9.33 -11.99
N ALA A 57 10.01 -9.16 -13.29
CA ALA A 57 11.19 -9.66 -14.01
C ALA A 57 12.49 -9.04 -13.46
N CYS A 58 12.48 -7.76 -13.09
CA CYS A 58 13.63 -7.12 -12.43
C CYS A 58 13.72 -7.43 -10.93
N LYS A 59 12.91 -8.37 -10.42
CA LYS A 59 12.81 -8.78 -9.00
C LYS A 59 12.44 -7.62 -8.07
N CYS A 60 11.71 -6.62 -8.58
CA CYS A 60 11.32 -5.42 -7.85
C CYS A 60 9.83 -5.14 -8.08
N PRO A 61 8.91 -5.63 -7.21
CA PRO A 61 9.14 -6.15 -5.87
C PRO A 61 9.26 -7.68 -5.77
N LYS A 62 10.04 -8.16 -4.79
CA LYS A 62 10.07 -9.58 -4.39
C LYS A 62 8.82 -9.97 -3.59
N ILE A 63 7.69 -10.00 -4.27
CA ILE A 63 6.42 -10.44 -3.68
C ILE A 63 6.40 -11.98 -3.60
N GLN A 64 5.82 -12.51 -2.53
CA GLN A 64 5.78 -13.94 -2.26
C GLN A 64 4.41 -14.33 -1.73
N MET A 65 3.91 -15.49 -2.17
CA MET A 65 2.63 -16.04 -1.70
C MET A 65 2.64 -16.27 -0.20
N SER A 66 1.47 -16.16 0.43
CA SER A 66 1.26 -16.42 1.87
C SER A 66 2.11 -15.57 2.81
N LYS A 67 2.70 -14.48 2.30
CA LYS A 67 3.47 -13.53 3.10
C LYS A 67 2.78 -12.18 3.16
N ARG A 68 3.11 -11.45 4.22
CA ARG A 68 2.60 -10.10 4.48
C ARG A 68 3.54 -9.07 3.88
N PHE A 69 2.98 -8.04 3.27
CA PHE A 69 3.72 -6.94 2.66
C PHE A 69 3.13 -5.60 3.10
N LEU A 70 3.99 -4.60 3.22
CA LEU A 70 3.58 -3.21 3.29
C LEU A 70 3.57 -2.66 1.86
N VAL A 71 2.39 -2.23 1.41
CA VAL A 71 2.19 -1.55 0.13
C VAL A 71 1.93 -0.09 0.41
N MET A 72 2.71 0.79 -0.22
CA MET A 72 2.52 2.23 -0.19
C MET A 72 2.53 2.77 -1.60
N GLY A 73 1.49 3.51 -1.97
CA GLY A 73 1.36 4.09 -3.31
C GLY A 73 0.71 5.46 -3.27
N THR A 74 0.53 6.02 -4.45
CA THR A 74 -0.30 7.21 -4.69
C THR A 74 -1.61 6.74 -5.25
N SER A 75 -2.72 7.31 -4.80
CA SER A 75 -4.04 6.99 -5.34
C SER A 75 -4.14 7.67 -6.70
N GLU A 76 -3.73 6.97 -7.75
CA GLU A 76 -3.99 7.45 -9.11
C GLU A 76 -5.48 7.22 -9.39
N SER A 77 -6.25 8.31 -9.39
CA SER A 77 -7.70 8.36 -9.62
C SER A 77 -8.14 7.98 -11.04
N GLY A 78 -7.31 7.21 -11.75
CA GLY A 78 -7.50 6.83 -13.14
C GLY A 78 -7.10 5.39 -13.43
N ALA A 79 -6.96 4.54 -12.41
CA ALA A 79 -6.76 3.12 -12.66
C ALA A 79 -8.01 2.56 -13.35
N GLU A 80 -7.93 2.30 -14.66
CA GLU A 80 -8.94 1.55 -15.43
C GLU A 80 -9.27 0.18 -14.80
N ARG A 81 -8.46 -0.28 -13.83
CA ARG A 81 -8.58 -1.55 -13.14
C ARG A 81 -8.90 -1.34 -11.67
N ALA A 82 -9.95 -1.99 -11.19
CA ALA A 82 -10.26 -2.03 -9.76
C ALA A 82 -9.12 -2.70 -8.97
N GLY A 83 -8.55 -1.97 -8.01
CA GLY A 83 -7.51 -2.47 -7.12
C GLY A 83 -6.39 -1.46 -6.86
N LEU A 84 -5.40 -1.91 -6.09
CA LEU A 84 -4.17 -1.19 -5.83
C LEU A 84 -3.23 -1.38 -7.02
N LEU A 85 -2.61 -0.30 -7.50
CA LEU A 85 -1.56 -0.37 -8.51
C LEU A 85 -0.18 -0.29 -7.82
N ALA A 86 0.73 -1.19 -8.17
CA ALA A 86 2.11 -1.17 -7.73
C ALA A 86 3.03 -0.94 -8.93
N ASP A 87 3.40 0.32 -9.10
CA ASP A 87 4.25 0.86 -10.15
C ASP A 87 5.60 1.40 -9.59
N LYS A 88 6.35 2.15 -10.42
CA LYS A 88 7.60 2.83 -10.03
C LYS A 88 7.43 3.83 -8.88
N ASN A 89 6.24 4.42 -8.73
CA ASN A 89 5.93 5.30 -7.62
C ASN A 89 5.51 4.52 -6.38
N SER A 90 5.20 3.24 -6.50
CA SER A 90 4.78 2.41 -5.38
C SER A 90 5.95 1.74 -4.68
N LEU A 91 5.74 1.37 -3.43
CA LEU A 91 6.71 0.67 -2.61
C LEU A 91 6.04 -0.54 -1.98
N VAL A 92 6.44 -1.73 -2.45
CA VAL A 92 5.99 -3.02 -1.93
C VAL A 92 7.18 -3.70 -1.27
N ILE A 93 7.11 -3.88 0.04
CA ILE A 93 8.21 -4.42 0.83
C ILE A 93 7.69 -5.42 1.87
N GLN A 94 8.42 -6.51 2.09
CA GLN A 94 7.99 -7.58 2.99
C GLN A 94 7.82 -7.06 4.41
N TRP A 95 6.65 -7.31 5.00
CA TRP A 95 6.31 -6.85 6.34
C TRP A 95 7.33 -7.31 7.39
N ARG A 96 7.69 -6.39 8.30
CA ARG A 96 8.47 -6.68 9.50
C ARG A 96 7.81 -6.01 10.69
N ASP A 97 7.71 -6.68 11.83
CA ASP A 97 6.96 -6.16 13.00
C ASP A 97 7.53 -4.85 13.56
N VAL A 98 8.83 -4.60 13.32
CA VAL A 98 9.47 -3.31 13.62
C VAL A 98 8.81 -2.13 12.89
N TRP A 99 8.16 -2.37 11.76
CA TRP A 99 7.45 -1.34 11.00
C TRP A 99 6.13 -0.96 11.64
N THR A 100 5.43 -1.88 12.30
CA THR A 100 4.21 -1.58 13.07
C THR A 100 4.44 -0.42 14.01
N ARG A 101 5.51 -0.51 14.81
CA ARG A 101 5.86 0.50 15.83
C ARG A 101 6.19 1.85 15.18
N ARG A 102 6.94 1.82 14.07
CA ARG A 102 7.33 3.03 13.33
C ARG A 102 6.13 3.68 12.65
N LEU A 103 5.32 2.92 11.93
CA LEU A 103 4.11 3.40 11.24
C LEU A 103 3.11 4.00 12.20
N ARG A 104 2.83 3.35 13.34
CA ARG A 104 1.97 3.92 14.39
C ARG A 104 2.50 5.24 14.94
N LYS A 105 3.83 5.39 15.09
CA LYS A 105 4.44 6.67 15.49
C LYS A 105 4.25 7.76 14.43
N PHE A 106 4.37 7.41 13.14
CA PHE A 106 4.10 8.34 12.04
C PHE A 106 2.63 8.74 11.94
N GLN A 107 1.70 7.78 12.04
CA GLN A 107 0.27 8.05 12.12
C GLN A 107 -0.08 9.03 13.24
N ARG A 108 0.48 8.82 14.45
CA ARG A 108 0.25 9.71 15.59
C ARG A 108 0.78 11.13 15.33
N LYS A 109 1.93 11.26 14.66
CA LYS A 109 2.48 12.57 14.27
C LYS A 109 1.58 13.27 13.24
N GLU A 110 1.11 12.55 12.22
CA GLU A 110 0.16 13.13 11.24
C GLU A 110 -1.16 13.55 11.91
N LYS A 111 -1.75 12.70 12.76
CA LYS A 111 -2.99 13.04 13.51
C LYS A 111 -2.83 14.23 14.45
N LYS A 112 -1.65 14.41 15.07
CA LYS A 112 -1.37 15.61 15.89
C LYS A 112 -1.37 16.88 15.05
N VAL A 113 -0.81 16.85 13.84
CA VAL A 113 -0.81 18.02 12.93
C VAL A 113 -2.24 18.32 12.46
N THR A 114 -3.08 17.31 12.18
CA THR A 114 -4.47 17.54 11.79
C THR A 114 -5.32 18.11 12.93
N ASN A 115 -5.09 17.66 14.18
CA ASN A 115 -5.81 18.20 15.34
C ASN A 115 -5.35 19.61 15.78
N SER A 116 -4.18 20.08 15.34
CA SER A 116 -3.74 21.45 15.60
C SER A 116 -4.32 22.48 14.62
N VAL A 117 -4.94 22.05 13.51
CA VAL A 117 -5.56 22.97 12.53
C VAL A 117 -7.07 23.15 12.80
N LEU A 118 -7.68 22.32 13.65
CA LEU A 118 -9.08 22.45 14.08
C LEU A 118 -9.26 23.26 15.38
N LEU A 119 -8.18 23.88 15.88
CA LEU A 119 -8.19 24.77 17.04
C LEU A 119 -7.44 26.05 16.70
N LEU A 120 -7.95 26.79 15.71
CA LEU A 120 -7.73 28.22 15.64
C LEU A 120 -9.13 28.87 15.67
N PRO A 121 -9.40 29.75 16.65
CA PRO A 121 -10.69 30.43 16.81
C PRO A 121 -11.00 31.38 15.65
#